data_AF-A0A9D6NUH7-F1
#
_entry.id   AF-A0A9D6NUH7-F1
#
_cell.length_a   1.000
_cell.length_b   1.000
_cell.length_c   1.000
_cell.angle_alpha   90.00
_cell.angle_beta   90.00
_cell.angle_gamma   90.00
#
_symmetry.space_group_name_H-M   'P 1'
#
loop_
_entity.id
_entity.type
_entity.pdbx_description
1 polymer ?
#
loop_
_entity_poly.entity_id
_entity_poly.type
_entity_poly.pdbx_seq_one_letter_code
_entity_poly.pdbx_strand_id
1 'polypeptide(L)'
;MRRRKRGFVYIASLLFITVLTVIGTSLLVRSVSESSQSERFANQSIALHVADAGIDQAAQNLRTPTDLADDITTKALPTGTFTLDTPVSIGTNTWKVVSHGYSAKEPTRTRNIEAVYSLTPQSVFQFALFGGQSVAVSGNATTDSYDSRLGSYGSQTPAHNGDVGTNSTSVGGVNVEGSIFVDGQVVVGPNVSNPTSLVAGYDPAFITGGTSPPTDTQDVVSNSAASPLPAVVVPDGMTCNDFTVQGNTNLVLPPG
;
A
#
# COMPACT_ATOMS: atom_id res chain seq x y z
N MET A 1 85.76 7.36 -37.34
CA MET A 1 84.99 6.94 -36.14
C MET A 1 83.83 7.87 -35.74
N ARG A 2 83.85 9.20 -36.03
CA ARG A 2 82.75 10.13 -35.68
C ARG A 2 81.39 9.91 -36.40
N ARG A 3 81.37 9.36 -37.62
CA ARG A 3 80.12 9.08 -38.36
C ARG A 3 79.26 7.97 -37.71
N ARG A 4 79.86 6.96 -37.07
CA ARG A 4 79.11 5.88 -36.39
C ARG A 4 78.34 6.37 -35.16
N LYS A 5 78.82 7.39 -34.44
CA LYS A 5 78.13 7.94 -33.26
C LYS A 5 76.86 8.73 -33.60
N ARG A 6 76.77 9.32 -34.81
CA ARG A 6 75.59 10.07 -35.24
C ARG A 6 74.40 9.16 -35.55
N GLY A 7 74.63 8.00 -36.16
CA GLY A 7 73.56 7.03 -36.47
C GLY A 7 72.89 6.46 -35.21
N PHE A 8 73.67 6.22 -34.15
CA PHE A 8 73.15 5.70 -32.89
C PHE A 8 72.16 6.66 -32.22
N VAL A 9 72.42 7.98 -32.25
CA VAL A 9 71.53 8.99 -31.65
C VAL A 9 70.16 9.01 -32.35
N TYR A 10 70.12 8.92 -33.68
CA TYR A 10 68.86 8.87 -34.43
C TYR A 10 68.04 7.61 -34.10
N ILE A 11 68.68 6.46 -34.00
CA ILE A 11 67.99 5.19 -33.66
C ILE A 11 67.45 5.25 -32.24
N ALA A 12 68.24 5.75 -31.28
CA ALA A 12 67.82 5.90 -29.90
C ALA A 12 66.65 6.89 -29.77
N SER A 13 66.67 8.02 -30.50
CA SER A 13 65.55 8.97 -30.50
C SER A 13 64.29 8.41 -31.14
N LEU A 14 64.41 7.66 -32.24
CA LEU A 14 63.26 7.01 -32.88
C LEU A 14 62.64 5.97 -31.95
N LEU A 15 63.46 5.14 -31.32
CA LEU A 15 62.99 4.15 -30.35
C LEU A 15 62.27 4.84 -29.18
N PHE A 16 62.84 5.92 -28.64
CA PHE A 16 62.21 6.67 -27.56
C PHE A 16 60.86 7.28 -27.97
N ILE A 17 60.78 7.89 -29.17
CA ILE A 17 59.53 8.42 -29.71
C ILE A 17 58.49 7.30 -29.87
N THR A 18 58.86 6.13 -30.40
CA THR A 18 57.92 5.01 -30.56
C THR A 18 57.37 4.49 -29.24
N VAL A 19 58.19 4.44 -28.18
CA VAL A 19 57.74 4.03 -26.86
C VAL A 19 56.76 5.07 -26.28
N LEU A 20 57.09 6.36 -26.40
CA LEU A 20 56.21 7.44 -25.97
C LEU A 20 54.88 7.46 -26.73
N THR A 21 54.88 7.19 -28.04
CA THR A 21 53.63 7.15 -28.81
C THR A 21 52.76 5.96 -28.44
N VAL A 22 53.33 4.79 -28.17
CA VAL A 22 52.57 3.61 -27.72
C VAL A 22 51.92 3.86 -26.35
N ILE A 23 52.68 4.42 -25.39
CA ILE A 23 52.16 4.76 -24.07
C ILE A 23 51.09 5.86 -24.18
N GLY A 24 51.35 6.91 -24.95
CA GLY A 24 50.41 8.00 -25.17
C GLY A 24 49.09 7.52 -25.79
N THR A 25 49.17 6.64 -26.79
CA THR A 25 47.97 6.06 -27.44
C THR A 25 47.19 5.19 -26.45
N SER A 26 47.88 4.38 -25.64
CA SER A 26 47.23 3.54 -24.64
C SER A 26 46.47 4.36 -23.58
N LEU A 27 47.07 5.45 -23.08
CA LEU A 27 46.44 6.34 -22.11
C LEU A 27 45.21 7.07 -22.70
N LEU A 28 45.29 7.51 -23.97
CA LEU A 28 44.16 8.15 -24.65
C LEU A 28 42.98 7.18 -24.82
N VAL A 29 43.23 5.94 -25.26
CA VAL A 29 42.17 4.93 -25.41
C VAL A 29 41.53 4.61 -24.06
N ARG A 30 42.33 4.50 -23.00
CA ARG A 30 41.83 4.29 -21.64
C ARG A 30 40.94 5.45 -21.18
N SER A 31 41.37 6.69 -21.40
CA SER A 31 40.60 7.89 -21.01
C SER A 31 39.26 7.98 -21.74
N VAL A 32 39.22 7.70 -23.05
CA VAL A 32 37.96 7.64 -23.81
C VAL A 32 37.05 6.53 -23.29
N SER A 33 37.62 5.38 -22.94
CA SER A 33 36.86 4.25 -22.38
C SER A 33 36.24 4.60 -21.03
N GLU A 34 37.04 5.16 -20.10
CA GLU A 34 36.57 5.60 -18.77
C GLU A 34 35.49 6.68 -18.88
N SER A 35 35.65 7.66 -19.79
CA SER A 35 34.63 8.67 -20.07
C SER A 35 33.33 8.06 -20.54
N SER A 36 33.39 7.14 -21.51
CA SER A 36 32.20 6.46 -22.02
C SER A 36 31.52 5.58 -20.96
N GLN A 37 32.30 4.97 -20.07
CA GLN A 37 31.77 4.16 -18.97
C GLN A 37 31.10 5.05 -17.91
N SER A 38 31.69 6.20 -17.59
CA SER A 38 31.12 7.18 -16.67
C SER A 38 29.80 7.74 -17.19
N GLU A 39 29.71 8.09 -18.48
CA GLU A 39 28.47 8.57 -19.09
C GLU A 39 27.38 7.49 -19.06
N ARG A 40 27.72 6.25 -19.40
CA ARG A 40 26.77 5.13 -19.33
C ARG A 40 26.29 4.88 -17.91
N PHE A 41 27.18 4.97 -16.92
CA PHE A 41 26.82 4.82 -15.52
C PHE A 41 25.87 5.92 -15.06
N ALA A 42 26.18 7.19 -15.39
CA ALA A 42 25.31 8.32 -15.10
C ALA A 42 23.93 8.17 -15.76
N ASN A 43 23.88 7.79 -17.04
CA ASN A 43 22.64 7.56 -17.77
C ASN A 43 21.82 6.40 -17.17
N GLN A 44 22.47 5.33 -16.72
CA GLN A 44 21.81 4.20 -16.04
C GLN A 44 21.23 4.59 -14.69
N SER A 45 21.93 5.42 -13.91
CA SER A 45 21.43 5.94 -12.64
C SER A 45 20.21 6.85 -12.87
N ILE A 46 20.26 7.74 -13.87
CA ILE A 46 19.11 8.57 -14.23
C ILE A 46 17.91 7.72 -14.64
N ALA A 47 18.11 6.73 -15.52
CA ALA A 47 17.03 5.83 -15.95
C ALA A 47 16.41 5.07 -14.76
N LEU A 48 17.22 4.65 -13.79
CA LEU A 48 16.72 4.00 -12.57
C LEU A 48 15.85 4.93 -11.74
N HIS A 49 16.31 6.16 -11.46
CA HIS A 49 15.52 7.13 -10.69
C HIS A 49 14.24 7.56 -11.40
N VAL A 50 14.26 7.62 -12.73
CA VAL A 50 13.07 7.92 -13.52
C VAL A 50 12.07 6.76 -13.47
N ALA A 51 12.53 5.50 -13.49
CA ALA A 51 11.66 4.34 -13.26
C ALA A 51 11.06 4.34 -11.84
N ASP A 52 11.84 4.73 -10.83
CA ASP A 52 11.39 4.84 -9.43
C ASP A 52 10.26 5.86 -9.29
N ALA A 53 10.40 7.02 -9.92
CA ALA A 53 9.32 8.02 -9.97
C ALA A 53 8.05 7.50 -10.66
N GLY A 54 8.19 6.58 -11.62
CA GLY A 54 7.05 5.89 -12.22
C GLY A 54 6.36 4.96 -11.23
N ILE A 55 7.12 4.20 -10.45
CA ILE A 55 6.58 3.34 -9.39
C ILE A 55 5.83 4.16 -8.33
N ASP A 56 6.36 5.32 -7.93
CA ASP A 56 5.68 6.24 -7.01
C ASP A 56 4.36 6.78 -7.59
N GLN A 57 4.37 7.15 -8.88
CA GLN A 57 3.16 7.59 -9.57
C GLN A 57 2.12 6.45 -9.62
N ALA A 58 2.54 5.23 -9.92
CA ALA A 58 1.65 4.07 -9.90
C ALA A 58 1.07 3.79 -8.51
N ALA A 59 1.88 3.93 -7.45
CA ALA A 59 1.40 3.82 -6.08
C ALA A 59 0.32 4.85 -5.76
N GLN A 60 0.47 6.08 -6.26
CA GLN A 60 -0.54 7.12 -6.10
C GLN A 60 -1.82 6.79 -6.86
N ASN A 61 -1.71 6.32 -8.09
CA ASN A 61 -2.87 6.00 -8.94
C ASN A 61 -3.65 4.81 -8.37
N LEU A 62 -2.96 3.80 -7.83
CA LEU A 62 -3.57 2.66 -7.13
C LEU A 62 -4.32 3.06 -5.84
N ARG A 63 -4.05 4.23 -5.25
CA ARG A 63 -4.78 4.73 -4.06
C ARG A 63 -6.10 5.39 -4.39
N THR A 64 -6.29 5.89 -5.62
CA THR A 64 -7.51 6.55 -6.04
C THR A 64 -8.39 5.55 -6.81
N PRO A 65 -9.51 5.09 -6.23
CA PRO A 65 -10.29 3.96 -6.76
C PRO A 65 -11.09 4.27 -8.03
N THR A 66 -10.96 5.47 -8.60
CA THR A 66 -11.92 5.96 -9.60
C THR A 66 -11.66 5.51 -11.03
N ASP A 67 -10.43 5.15 -11.43
CA ASP A 67 -10.22 4.47 -12.70
C ASP A 67 -8.78 3.94 -12.82
N LEU A 68 -8.61 2.62 -12.97
CA LEU A 68 -7.31 2.04 -13.35
C LEU A 68 -7.00 2.28 -14.84
N ALA A 69 -7.95 2.77 -15.63
CA ALA A 69 -7.79 3.04 -17.06
C ALA A 69 -7.28 4.47 -17.37
N ASP A 70 -7.36 5.40 -16.42
CA ASP A 70 -6.86 6.79 -16.57
C ASP A 70 -5.40 6.94 -16.09
N ASP A 71 -4.73 5.79 -15.93
CA ASP A 71 -3.35 5.67 -15.47
C ASP A 71 -2.40 6.37 -16.46
N ILE A 72 -1.54 7.26 -15.97
CA ILE A 72 -0.52 7.93 -16.80
C ILE A 72 0.49 6.86 -17.24
N THR A 73 0.22 6.24 -18.38
CA THR A 73 1.04 5.19 -18.98
C THR A 73 2.42 5.68 -19.42
N THR A 74 2.58 6.98 -19.65
CA THR A 74 3.87 7.58 -20.04
C THR A 74 3.98 9.02 -19.57
N LYS A 75 5.10 9.38 -18.94
CA LYS A 75 5.39 10.76 -18.53
C LYS A 75 6.84 11.13 -18.77
N ALA A 76 7.04 12.27 -19.41
CA ALA A 76 8.36 12.86 -19.59
C ALA A 76 8.70 13.77 -18.40
N LEU A 77 9.91 13.59 -17.87
CA LEU A 77 10.56 14.43 -16.87
C LEU A 77 11.75 15.16 -17.54
N PRO A 78 12.31 16.22 -16.93
CA PRO A 78 13.44 16.94 -17.52
C PRO A 78 14.68 16.08 -17.80
N THR A 79 14.88 15.02 -17.01
CA THR A 79 16.06 14.14 -17.08
C THR A 79 15.81 12.84 -17.87
N GLY A 80 14.56 12.52 -18.19
CA GLY A 80 14.20 11.25 -18.80
C GLY A 80 12.70 11.04 -18.89
N THR A 81 12.28 9.90 -19.41
CA THR A 81 10.86 9.54 -19.52
C THR A 81 10.66 8.23 -18.78
N PHE A 82 9.50 8.04 -18.15
CA PHE A 82 9.08 6.70 -17.74
C PHE A 82 7.82 6.27 -18.47
N THR A 83 7.69 4.97 -18.66
CA THR A 83 6.45 4.31 -19.07
C THR A 83 6.03 3.30 -18.02
N LEU A 84 4.74 3.18 -17.79
CA LEU A 84 4.15 2.20 -16.88
C LEU A 84 3.41 1.15 -17.68
N ASP A 85 3.67 -0.11 -17.37
CA ASP A 85 2.81 -1.21 -17.82
C ASP A 85 1.48 -1.15 -17.07
N THR A 86 0.40 -1.55 -17.75
CA THR A 86 -0.91 -1.67 -17.12
C THR A 86 -0.82 -2.60 -15.91
N PRO A 87 -1.30 -2.18 -14.72
CA PRO A 87 -1.27 -3.01 -13.52
C PRO A 87 -1.93 -4.37 -13.74
N VAL A 88 -1.24 -5.45 -13.37
CA VAL A 88 -1.75 -6.82 -13.49
C VAL A 88 -2.13 -7.32 -12.10
N SER A 89 -3.40 -7.72 -11.91
CA SER A 89 -3.82 -8.38 -10.67
C SER A 89 -3.17 -9.77 -10.58
N ILE A 90 -2.53 -10.05 -9.45
CA ILE A 90 -1.88 -11.33 -9.16
C ILE A 90 -2.50 -12.09 -7.98
N GLY A 91 -3.57 -11.54 -7.40
CA GLY A 91 -4.31 -12.11 -6.28
C GLY A 91 -5.36 -11.14 -5.75
N THR A 92 -6.10 -11.55 -4.71
CA THR A 92 -7.07 -10.70 -4.02
C THR A 92 -6.34 -9.47 -3.47
N ASN A 93 -6.74 -8.28 -3.91
CA ASN A 93 -6.16 -6.99 -3.50
C ASN A 93 -4.66 -6.84 -3.78
N THR A 94 -4.06 -7.67 -4.65
CA THR A 94 -2.63 -7.62 -4.94
C THR A 94 -2.39 -7.34 -6.41
N TRP A 95 -1.57 -6.33 -6.69
CA TRP A 95 -1.30 -5.83 -8.04
C TRP A 95 0.20 -5.78 -8.28
N LYS A 96 0.61 -6.22 -9.47
CA LYS A 96 1.97 -6.06 -9.96
C LYS A 96 2.02 -4.88 -10.93
N VAL A 97 3.00 -4.01 -10.73
CA VAL A 97 3.29 -2.89 -11.63
C VAL A 97 4.74 -2.94 -12.06
N VAL A 98 5.00 -2.66 -13.33
CA VAL A 98 6.34 -2.52 -13.88
C VAL A 98 6.50 -1.11 -14.42
N SER A 99 7.56 -0.43 -14.02
CA SER A 99 7.95 0.87 -14.58
C SER A 99 9.24 0.74 -15.37
N HIS A 100 9.25 1.35 -16.56
CA HIS A 100 10.39 1.44 -17.45
C HIS A 100 10.89 2.89 -17.48
N GLY A 101 12.11 3.12 -17.04
CA GLY A 101 12.77 4.42 -17.08
C GLY A 101 13.77 4.53 -18.22
N TYR A 102 13.77 5.69 -18.86
CA TYR A 102 14.57 6.05 -20.04
C TYR A 102 15.35 7.35 -19.75
N SER A 103 16.66 7.36 -19.98
CA SER A 103 17.43 8.62 -19.94
C SER A 103 17.16 9.45 -21.18
N ALA A 104 16.99 10.77 -21.04
CA ALA A 104 16.77 11.68 -22.17
C ALA A 104 17.93 11.66 -23.18
N LYS A 105 19.15 11.34 -22.75
CA LYS A 105 20.35 11.30 -23.60
C LYS A 105 20.53 9.97 -24.34
N GLU A 106 20.01 8.87 -23.79
CA GLU A 106 20.13 7.52 -24.34
C GLU A 106 18.81 6.76 -24.17
N PRO A 107 17.78 7.04 -25.00
CA PRO A 107 16.46 6.42 -24.86
C PRO A 107 16.46 4.93 -25.18
N THR A 108 17.53 4.39 -25.78
CA THR A 108 17.67 2.94 -26.02
C THR A 108 18.10 2.17 -24.78
N ARG A 109 18.63 2.85 -23.75
CA ARG A 109 19.00 2.21 -22.49
C ARG A 109 17.88 2.36 -21.48
N THR A 110 17.31 1.23 -21.10
CA THR A 110 16.20 1.17 -20.16
C THR A 110 16.62 0.57 -18.82
N ARG A 111 15.94 1.01 -17.76
CA ARG A 111 15.94 0.35 -16.46
C ARG A 111 14.50 0.06 -16.08
N ASN A 112 14.27 -1.14 -15.57
CA ASN A 112 12.95 -1.60 -15.21
C ASN A 112 12.91 -1.83 -13.70
N ILE A 113 11.85 -1.38 -13.06
CA ILE A 113 11.55 -1.68 -11.65
C ILE A 113 10.22 -2.41 -11.63
N GLU A 114 10.15 -3.50 -10.89
CA GLU A 114 8.93 -4.25 -10.63
C GLU A 114 8.54 -4.07 -9.16
N ALA A 115 7.29 -3.69 -8.92
CA ALA A 115 6.73 -3.53 -7.60
C ALA A 115 5.44 -4.34 -7.46
N VAL A 116 5.23 -4.91 -6.28
CA VAL A 116 3.99 -5.60 -5.91
C VAL A 116 3.32 -4.81 -4.80
N TYR A 117 2.11 -4.34 -5.08
CA TYR A 117 1.27 -3.60 -4.15
C TYR A 117 0.18 -4.50 -3.60
N SER A 118 -0.05 -4.43 -2.29
CA SER A 118 -1.20 -5.05 -1.64
C SER A 118 -2.08 -3.95 -1.05
N LEU A 119 -3.32 -3.85 -1.51
CA LEU A 119 -4.30 -2.93 -0.96
C LEU A 119 -4.73 -3.47 0.41
N THR A 120 -4.31 -2.78 1.46
CA THR A 120 -4.83 -3.02 2.82
C THR A 120 -5.92 -1.99 3.05
N PRO A 121 -7.21 -2.38 3.12
CA PRO A 121 -8.28 -1.46 3.46
C PRO A 121 -7.95 -0.77 4.78
N GLN A 122 -7.83 0.56 4.75
CA GLN A 122 -7.70 1.38 5.95
C GLN A 122 -9.08 1.95 6.24
N SER A 123 -9.86 1.23 7.04
CA SER A 123 -11.05 1.84 7.64
C SER A 123 -10.61 2.89 8.65
N VAL A 124 -11.30 4.04 8.70
CA VAL A 124 -11.06 5.10 9.71
C VAL A 124 -11.24 4.61 11.14
N PHE A 125 -11.99 3.52 11.31
CA PHE A 125 -12.12 2.75 12.53
C PHE A 125 -12.05 1.27 12.16
N GLN A 126 -11.29 0.48 12.90
CA GLN A 126 -11.20 -0.96 12.65
C GLN A 126 -12.56 -1.67 12.80
N PHE A 127 -13.43 -1.11 13.65
CA PHE A 127 -14.77 -1.61 13.91
C PHE A 127 -15.72 -0.44 14.16
N ALA A 128 -16.89 -0.45 13.55
CA ALA A 128 -18.01 0.43 13.89
C ALA A 128 -18.52 0.15 15.31
N LEU A 129 -18.46 -1.11 15.74
CA LEU A 129 -18.83 -1.53 17.10
C LEU A 129 -17.88 -2.64 17.56
N PHE A 130 -17.27 -2.48 18.75
CA PHE A 130 -16.38 -3.48 19.30
C PHE A 130 -16.65 -3.75 20.78
N GLY A 131 -16.73 -5.03 21.15
CA GLY A 131 -16.96 -5.47 22.52
C GLY A 131 -15.90 -6.45 23.02
N GLY A 132 -15.38 -6.22 24.23
CA GLY A 132 -14.37 -7.11 24.82
C GLY A 132 -14.88 -8.52 25.13
N GLN A 133 -16.12 -8.64 25.59
CA GLN A 133 -16.73 -9.93 25.97
C GLN A 133 -17.93 -10.29 25.12
N SER A 134 -18.70 -9.30 24.69
CA SER A 134 -19.80 -9.48 23.75
C SER A 134 -20.16 -8.16 23.10
N VAL A 135 -20.87 -8.27 21.98
CA VAL A 135 -21.60 -7.19 21.33
C VAL A 135 -23.04 -7.66 21.19
N ALA A 136 -23.99 -6.87 21.69
CA ALA A 136 -25.41 -7.12 21.50
C ALA A 136 -26.03 -5.92 20.80
N VAL A 137 -26.62 -6.14 19.62
CA VAL A 137 -27.33 -5.12 18.85
C VAL A 137 -28.75 -5.61 18.65
N SER A 138 -29.73 -4.80 19.03
CA SER A 138 -31.14 -5.13 18.83
C SER A 138 -31.93 -3.99 18.19
N GLY A 139 -33.02 -4.33 17.50
CA GLY A 139 -33.92 -3.37 16.86
C GLY A 139 -33.64 -3.16 15.38
N ASN A 140 -33.43 -1.90 14.97
CA ASN A 140 -33.11 -1.52 13.59
C ASN A 140 -31.85 -0.64 13.60
N ALA A 141 -30.71 -1.18 13.16
CA ALA A 141 -29.45 -0.44 13.10
C ALA A 141 -28.70 -0.73 11.80
N THR A 142 -27.86 0.23 11.40
CA THR A 142 -26.98 0.09 10.25
C THR A 142 -25.59 0.55 10.66
N THR A 143 -24.56 -0.24 10.33
CA THR A 143 -23.16 0.17 10.45
C THR A 143 -22.57 0.35 9.06
N ASP A 144 -21.75 1.38 8.87
CA ASP A 144 -21.09 1.72 7.60
C ASP A 144 -19.74 2.42 7.87
N SER A 145 -19.05 2.88 6.83
CA SER A 145 -17.75 3.55 6.92
C SER A 145 -17.80 5.08 6.82
N TYR A 146 -18.89 5.75 7.19
CA TYR A 146 -19.04 7.20 7.06
C TYR A 146 -17.96 7.98 7.84
N ASP A 147 -17.32 8.94 7.17
CA ASP A 147 -16.36 9.87 7.78
C ASP A 147 -16.86 11.31 7.71
N SER A 148 -17.36 11.82 8.83
CA SER A 148 -17.88 13.19 8.92
C SER A 148 -16.89 14.30 8.54
N ARG A 149 -15.58 14.02 8.49
CA ARG A 149 -14.56 14.98 8.06
C ARG A 149 -14.56 15.22 6.54
N LEU A 150 -15.12 14.29 5.76
CA LEU A 150 -15.14 14.33 4.30
C LEU A 150 -16.41 15.02 3.74
N GLY A 151 -17.37 15.38 4.59
CA GLY A 151 -18.60 16.07 4.19
C GLY A 151 -19.85 15.44 4.77
N SER A 152 -21.02 15.77 4.22
CA SER A 152 -22.29 15.18 4.63
C SER A 152 -22.39 13.72 4.20
N TYR A 153 -23.25 12.95 4.86
CA TYR A 153 -23.49 11.54 4.54
C TYR A 153 -23.84 11.33 3.06
N GLY A 154 -24.79 12.10 2.52
CA GLY A 154 -25.21 11.99 1.12
C GLY A 154 -24.19 12.47 0.08
N SER A 155 -23.12 13.14 0.50
CA SER A 155 -21.99 13.51 -0.37
C SER A 155 -20.92 12.42 -0.46
N GLN A 156 -21.03 11.40 0.38
CA GLN A 156 -20.14 10.26 0.43
C GLN A 156 -20.86 9.02 -0.08
N THR A 157 -20.08 8.03 -0.48
CA THR A 157 -20.55 6.65 -0.66
C THR A 157 -19.85 5.83 0.41
N PRO A 158 -20.44 5.70 1.62
CA PRO A 158 -19.87 4.84 2.65
C PRO A 158 -19.59 3.46 2.07
N ALA A 159 -18.39 2.97 2.31
CA ALA A 159 -17.95 1.67 1.84
C ALA A 159 -18.30 0.60 2.87
N HIS A 160 -18.14 -0.66 2.47
CA HIS A 160 -18.39 -1.87 3.26
C HIS A 160 -17.35 -2.10 4.38
N ASN A 161 -17.09 -1.10 5.23
CA ASN A 161 -16.12 -1.19 6.34
C ASN A 161 -16.75 -0.85 7.71
N GLY A 162 -18.06 -1.03 7.84
CA GLY A 162 -18.82 -0.90 9.08
C GLY A 162 -18.68 -2.13 9.98
N ASP A 163 -17.46 -2.62 10.19
CA ASP A 163 -17.21 -3.93 10.81
C ASP A 163 -17.70 -3.98 12.27
N VAL A 164 -18.20 -5.13 12.71
CA VAL A 164 -18.60 -5.37 14.10
C VAL A 164 -17.72 -6.45 14.70
N GLY A 165 -17.08 -6.18 15.84
CA GLY A 165 -16.06 -7.06 16.39
C GLY A 165 -16.26 -7.44 17.86
N THR A 166 -15.77 -8.61 18.25
CA THR A 166 -15.59 -8.98 19.65
C THR A 166 -14.31 -9.77 19.90
N ASN A 167 -13.75 -9.65 21.11
CA ASN A 167 -12.68 -10.56 21.58
C ASN A 167 -13.22 -11.89 22.13
N SER A 168 -14.54 -12.06 22.20
CA SER A 168 -15.17 -13.27 22.71
C SER A 168 -14.91 -14.48 21.84
N THR A 169 -14.54 -15.59 22.46
CA THR A 169 -14.46 -16.92 21.83
C THR A 169 -15.66 -17.81 22.18
N SER A 170 -16.68 -17.23 22.82
CA SER A 170 -17.86 -17.93 23.31
C SER A 170 -19.08 -17.67 22.44
N VAL A 171 -20.04 -18.61 22.43
CA VAL A 171 -21.34 -18.45 21.77
C VAL A 171 -22.06 -17.22 22.33
N GLY A 172 -22.64 -16.40 21.43
CA GLY A 172 -23.24 -15.13 21.81
C GLY A 172 -22.23 -14.00 22.00
N GLY A 173 -20.99 -14.19 21.53
CA GLY A 173 -20.00 -13.13 21.44
C GLY A 173 -20.50 -11.96 20.59
N VAL A 174 -21.28 -12.24 19.54
CA VAL A 174 -22.08 -11.24 18.84
C VAL A 174 -23.53 -11.72 18.83
N ASN A 175 -24.45 -10.93 19.39
CA ASN A 175 -25.88 -11.20 19.33
C ASN A 175 -26.55 -10.08 18.54
N VAL A 176 -27.21 -10.43 17.45
CA VAL A 176 -27.87 -9.49 16.55
C VAL A 176 -29.34 -9.85 16.53
N GLU A 177 -30.21 -9.01 17.07
CA GLU A 177 -31.66 -9.28 17.14
C GLU A 177 -32.46 -8.20 16.39
N GLY A 178 -33.33 -8.60 15.46
CA GLY A 178 -34.12 -7.66 14.64
C GLY A 178 -33.50 -7.39 13.27
N SER A 179 -33.80 -6.23 12.68
CA SER A 179 -33.38 -5.87 11.33
C SER A 179 -32.11 -5.00 11.36
N ILE A 180 -30.98 -5.64 11.64
CA ILE A 180 -29.67 -4.98 11.71
C ILE A 180 -28.91 -5.23 10.41
N PHE A 181 -28.41 -4.18 9.76
CA PHE A 181 -27.58 -4.25 8.55
C PHE A 181 -26.13 -3.92 8.91
N VAL A 182 -25.23 -4.90 8.79
CA VAL A 182 -23.79 -4.71 8.98
C VAL A 182 -23.16 -4.54 7.62
N ASP A 183 -22.84 -3.30 7.25
CA ASP A 183 -22.17 -2.99 5.99
C ASP A 183 -20.65 -3.17 6.13
N GLY A 184 -20.25 -4.41 6.43
CA GLY A 184 -18.89 -4.80 6.77
C GLY A 184 -18.84 -6.25 7.25
N GLN A 185 -17.71 -6.63 7.86
CA GLN A 185 -17.48 -7.97 8.38
C GLN A 185 -17.81 -8.08 9.86
N VAL A 186 -18.17 -9.30 10.31
CA VAL A 186 -18.24 -9.61 11.74
C VAL A 186 -16.98 -10.34 12.17
N VAL A 187 -16.25 -9.81 13.14
CA VAL A 187 -15.01 -10.41 13.64
C VAL A 187 -15.21 -10.93 15.05
N VAL A 188 -14.88 -12.20 15.29
CA VAL A 188 -14.94 -12.81 16.62
C VAL A 188 -13.54 -13.03 17.20
N GLY A 189 -13.50 -13.47 18.46
CA GLY A 189 -12.27 -13.66 19.21
C GLY A 189 -11.26 -14.58 18.53
N PRO A 190 -10.01 -14.57 19.01
CA PRO A 190 -8.92 -15.18 18.28
C PRO A 190 -8.94 -16.71 18.29
N ASN A 191 -8.46 -17.30 17.19
CA ASN A 191 -8.25 -18.74 17.03
C ASN A 191 -9.53 -19.60 17.17
N VAL A 192 -10.67 -19.06 16.75
CA VAL A 192 -11.95 -19.79 16.72
C VAL A 192 -12.04 -20.59 15.43
N SER A 193 -12.23 -21.91 15.55
CA SER A 193 -12.29 -22.83 14.40
C SER A 193 -13.55 -22.67 13.56
N ASN A 194 -14.66 -22.25 14.17
CA ASN A 194 -15.92 -21.98 13.50
C ASN A 194 -16.51 -20.64 13.98
N PRO A 195 -16.14 -19.51 13.36
CA PRO A 195 -16.52 -18.19 13.84
C PRO A 195 -18.02 -17.90 13.74
N THR A 196 -18.72 -18.51 12.78
CA THR A 196 -20.18 -18.32 12.61
C THR A 196 -20.98 -18.87 13.79
N SER A 197 -20.51 -19.92 14.48
CA SER A 197 -21.23 -20.46 15.64
C SER A 197 -21.18 -19.55 16.87
N LEU A 198 -20.40 -18.46 16.84
CA LEU A 198 -20.32 -17.48 17.93
C LEU A 198 -21.31 -16.34 17.76
N VAL A 199 -21.96 -16.23 16.60
CA VAL A 199 -22.95 -15.21 16.28
C VAL A 199 -24.36 -15.78 16.48
N ALA A 200 -25.20 -15.09 17.23
CA ALA A 200 -26.59 -15.49 17.53
C ALA A 200 -27.61 -14.44 17.06
N GLY A 201 -28.87 -14.86 16.92
CA GLY A 201 -30.03 -13.99 16.67
C GLY A 201 -30.28 -13.56 15.20
N TYR A 202 -29.42 -13.96 14.27
CA TYR A 202 -29.37 -13.37 12.93
C TYR A 202 -30.27 -14.04 11.87
N ASP A 203 -30.65 -13.25 10.86
CA ASP A 203 -31.11 -13.70 9.52
C ASP A 203 -29.95 -13.43 8.53
N PRO A 204 -29.45 -14.41 7.77
CA PRO A 204 -28.21 -14.29 6.96
C PRO A 204 -28.20 -13.18 5.89
N ALA A 205 -29.34 -12.58 5.55
CA ALA A 205 -29.46 -11.58 4.49
C ALA A 205 -28.83 -10.20 4.77
N PHE A 206 -28.21 -9.97 5.93
CA PHE A 206 -27.87 -8.63 6.43
C PHE A 206 -26.38 -8.34 6.72
N ILE A 207 -25.47 -9.29 6.44
CA ILE A 207 -24.01 -9.08 6.54
C ILE A 207 -23.45 -9.13 5.13
N THR A 208 -23.10 -7.97 4.58
CA THR A 208 -22.69 -7.84 3.16
C THR A 208 -21.18 -7.87 2.95
N GLY A 209 -20.40 -8.08 4.02
CA GLY A 209 -18.98 -7.76 4.27
C GLY A 209 -17.87 -8.05 3.26
N GLY A 210 -18.12 -8.21 1.96
CA GLY A 210 -17.10 -8.38 0.94
C GLY A 210 -17.04 -7.24 -0.07
N THR A 211 -15.89 -7.09 -0.74
CA THR A 211 -15.72 -6.30 -1.97
C THR A 211 -16.42 -6.93 -3.18
N SER A 212 -17.44 -7.76 -2.96
CA SER A 212 -18.22 -8.48 -3.97
C SER A 212 -19.70 -8.29 -3.65
N PRO A 213 -20.60 -8.28 -4.66
CA PRO A 213 -22.03 -8.13 -4.42
C PRO A 213 -22.49 -9.13 -3.36
N PRO A 214 -23.40 -8.74 -2.44
CA PRO A 214 -23.75 -9.50 -1.26
C PRO A 214 -24.06 -10.95 -1.64
N THR A 215 -23.12 -11.83 -1.36
CA THR A 215 -23.35 -13.27 -1.40
C THR A 215 -24.03 -13.61 -0.08
N ASP A 216 -25.05 -14.46 -0.15
CA ASP A 216 -25.88 -14.96 0.96
C ASP A 216 -25.10 -15.83 1.97
N THR A 217 -23.79 -15.60 2.10
CA THR A 217 -22.86 -16.32 2.96
C THR A 217 -22.19 -15.33 3.89
N GLN A 218 -22.49 -15.49 5.17
CA GLN A 218 -21.92 -14.76 6.30
C GLN A 218 -20.40 -14.53 6.18
N ASP A 219 -19.99 -13.26 6.13
CA ASP A 219 -18.57 -12.89 6.28
C ASP A 219 -18.24 -12.70 7.76
N VAL A 220 -18.21 -13.83 8.49
CA VAL A 220 -17.80 -13.88 9.89
C VAL A 220 -16.42 -14.51 9.95
N VAL A 221 -15.44 -13.78 10.46
CA VAL A 221 -14.03 -14.22 10.54
C VAL A 221 -13.53 -14.25 11.98
N SER A 222 -12.62 -15.17 12.28
CA SER A 222 -11.90 -15.16 13.57
C SER A 222 -10.65 -14.31 13.44
N ASN A 223 -10.38 -13.49 14.45
CA ASN A 223 -9.14 -12.74 14.50
C ASN A 223 -7.93 -13.66 14.78
N SER A 224 -6.71 -13.21 14.49
CA SER A 224 -5.49 -13.95 14.85
C SER A 224 -5.02 -13.67 16.28
N ALA A 225 -5.38 -12.50 16.82
CA ALA A 225 -5.09 -12.05 18.16
C ALA A 225 -6.26 -11.23 18.73
N ALA A 226 -6.31 -11.06 20.05
CA ALA A 226 -7.28 -10.19 20.68
C ALA A 226 -6.96 -8.72 20.33
N SER A 227 -7.97 -7.94 19.95
CA SER A 227 -7.84 -6.51 19.74
C SER A 227 -7.63 -5.81 21.09
N PRO A 228 -6.63 -4.94 21.24
CA PRO A 228 -6.38 -4.24 22.50
C PRO A 228 -7.53 -3.31 22.82
N LEU A 229 -8.08 -3.43 24.03
CA LEU A 229 -9.04 -2.47 24.58
C LEU A 229 -8.33 -1.57 25.58
N PRO A 230 -8.49 -0.24 25.49
CA PRO A 230 -7.99 0.65 26.54
C PRO A 230 -8.65 0.27 27.87
N ALA A 231 -7.87 0.23 28.94
CA ALA A 231 -8.41 -0.03 30.27
C ALA A 231 -9.38 1.09 30.64
N VAL A 232 -10.64 0.73 30.88
CA VAL A 232 -11.64 1.66 31.43
C VAL A 232 -11.45 1.69 32.94
N VAL A 233 -10.87 2.78 33.45
CA VAL A 233 -10.82 3.03 34.89
C VAL A 233 -12.14 3.67 35.28
N VAL A 234 -12.98 2.94 36.01
CA VAL A 234 -14.19 3.51 36.60
C VAL A 234 -13.76 4.48 37.70
N PRO A 235 -14.18 5.76 37.67
CA PRO A 235 -13.85 6.70 38.72
C PRO A 235 -14.34 6.21 40.09
N ASP A 236 -13.51 6.40 41.12
CA ASP A 236 -13.86 6.03 42.50
C ASP A 236 -15.19 6.69 42.91
N GLY A 237 -16.14 5.87 43.37
CA GLY A 237 -17.47 6.32 43.80
C GLY A 237 -18.59 6.17 42.77
N MET A 238 -18.30 5.79 41.52
CA MET A 238 -19.34 5.35 40.59
C MET A 238 -19.72 3.89 40.89
N THR A 239 -20.92 3.66 41.42
CA THR A 239 -21.52 2.33 41.44
C THR A 239 -21.93 1.95 40.02
N CYS A 240 -21.50 0.78 39.52
CA CYS A 240 -21.96 0.21 38.25
C CYS A 240 -23.47 -0.04 38.29
N ASN A 241 -24.26 1.01 38.05
CA ASN A 241 -25.68 0.90 37.79
C ASN A 241 -25.86 0.97 36.27
N ASP A 242 -26.65 0.06 35.73
CA ASP A 242 -26.96 0.02 34.30
C ASP A 242 -27.52 1.37 33.86
N PHE A 243 -26.84 1.99 32.89
CA PHE A 243 -27.22 3.29 32.38
C PHE A 243 -28.23 3.12 31.24
N THR A 244 -29.52 3.15 31.56
CA THR A 244 -30.59 2.99 30.57
C THR A 244 -31.00 4.35 30.01
N VAL A 245 -30.70 4.61 28.73
CA VAL A 245 -31.27 5.74 27.98
C VAL A 245 -32.45 5.21 27.16
N GLN A 246 -33.67 5.71 27.43
CA GLN A 246 -34.87 5.39 26.66
C GLN A 246 -35.46 6.65 26.03
N GLY A 247 -35.84 6.56 24.76
CA GLY A 247 -36.44 7.65 23.99
C GLY A 247 -35.43 8.63 23.37
N ASN A 248 -35.94 9.63 22.64
CA ASN A 248 -35.15 10.65 21.95
C ASN A 248 -34.65 11.75 22.91
N THR A 249 -34.02 11.34 24.02
CA THR A 249 -33.52 12.25 25.05
C THR A 249 -32.01 12.44 24.92
N ASN A 250 -31.58 13.70 24.81
CA ASN A 250 -30.17 14.03 24.87
C ASN A 250 -29.73 14.03 26.33
N LEU A 251 -28.83 13.12 26.69
CA LEU A 251 -28.17 13.15 27.98
C LEU A 251 -26.72 13.58 27.82
N VAL A 252 -26.35 14.65 28.52
CA VAL A 252 -24.98 15.15 28.56
C VAL A 252 -24.26 14.42 29.69
N LEU A 253 -23.27 13.61 29.33
CA LEU A 253 -22.38 13.01 30.31
C LEU A 253 -21.45 14.10 30.89
N PRO A 254 -21.20 14.10 32.21
CA PRO A 254 -20.19 14.98 32.77
C PRO A 254 -18.83 14.68 32.11
N PRO A 255 -17.98 15.68 31.89
CA PRO A 255 -16.65 15.47 31.33
C PRO A 255 -15.88 14.47 32.21
N GLY A 256 -15.41 13.39 31.58
CA GLY A 256 -14.51 12.41 32.20
C GLY A 256 -13.09 12.93 32.32
#